data_AF-A0A0Q9IQQ1-F1
#
_entry.id   AF-A0A0Q9IQQ1-F1
#
_cell.length_a   1.000
_cell.length_b   1.000
_cell.length_c   1.000
_cell.angle_alpha   90.00
_cell.angle_beta   90.00
_cell.angle_gamma   90.00
#
_symmetry.space_group_name_H-M   'P 1'
#
loop_
_entity.id
_entity.type
_entity.pdbx_description
1 polymer ?
#
loop_
_entity_poly.entity_id
_entity_poly.type
_entity_poly.pdbx_seq_one_letter_code
_entity_poly.pdbx_strand_id
1 'polypeptide(L)' 'MTPSAAATPFPWREVMAFGLGRLAWPPGVFWAATPREIAAALQAFHPAGSDRAPARDALRALMAAHPDA' A
#
# COMPACT_ATOMS: atom_id res chain seq x y z
N MET A 1 -32.56 -18.19 1.82
CA MET A 1 -31.46 -17.72 2.69
C MET A 1 -30.29 -17.40 1.78
N THR A 2 -30.14 -16.12 1.41
CA THR A 2 -28.98 -15.65 0.63
C THR A 2 -27.73 -15.87 1.47
N PRO A 3 -26.63 -16.44 0.92
CA PRO A 3 -25.41 -16.59 1.68
C PRO A 3 -24.90 -15.19 2.06
N SER A 4 -24.67 -14.98 3.37
CA SER A 4 -23.95 -13.81 3.86
C SER A 4 -22.57 -13.80 3.22
N ALA A 5 -22.15 -12.68 2.64
CA ALA A 5 -20.82 -12.55 2.07
C ALA A 5 -19.78 -12.94 3.14
N ALA A 6 -18.95 -13.95 2.85
CA ALA A 6 -17.94 -14.40 3.78
C ALA A 6 -17.02 -13.22 4.14
N ALA A 7 -16.99 -12.84 5.42
CA ALA A 7 -16.18 -11.72 5.87
C ALA A 7 -14.71 -12.01 5.56
N THR A 8 -14.06 -11.11 4.82
CA THR A 8 -12.63 -11.22 4.56
C THR A 8 -11.87 -10.95 5.87
N PRO A 9 -10.94 -11.81 6.29
CA PRO A 9 -10.17 -11.59 7.51
C PRO A 9 -9.28 -10.35 7.37
N PHE A 10 -9.06 -9.68 8.50
CA PHE A 10 -8.19 -8.50 8.53
C PHE A 10 -6.73 -8.88 8.18
N PRO A 11 -6.04 -8.11 7.30
CA PRO A 11 -4.71 -8.45 6.79
C PRO A 11 -3.59 -8.08 7.79
N TRP A 12 -3.47 -8.82 8.88
CA TRP A 12 -2.51 -8.54 9.94
C TRP A 12 -1.06 -8.52 9.45
N ARG A 13 -0.69 -9.43 8.55
CA ARG A 13 0.68 -9.59 8.08
C ARG A 13 1.15 -8.34 7.33
N GLU A 14 0.33 -7.85 6.42
CA GLU A 14 0.60 -6.67 5.59
C GLU A 14 0.69 -5.42 6.45
N VAL A 15 -0.25 -5.27 7.39
CA VAL A 15 -0.30 -4.12 8.30
C VAL A 15 0.90 -4.08 9.24
N MET A 16 1.31 -5.21 9.81
CA MET A 16 2.50 -5.29 10.67
C MET A 16 3.80 -5.08 9.87
N ALA A 17 3.91 -5.64 8.68
CA ALA A 17 5.08 -5.43 7.80
C ALA A 17 5.23 -3.95 7.42
N PHE A 18 4.12 -3.27 7.14
CA PHE A 18 4.13 -1.84 6.87
C PHE A 18 4.47 -1.01 8.12
N GLY A 19 3.76 -1.20 9.22
CA GLY A 19 3.92 -0.38 10.43
C GLY A 19 5.26 -0.59 11.14
N LEU A 20 5.64 -1.84 11.41
CA LEU A 20 6.86 -2.16 12.15
C LEU A 20 8.10 -2.20 11.25
N GLY A 21 7.93 -2.57 9.98
CA GLY A 21 9.02 -2.66 9.00
C GLY A 21 9.24 -1.36 8.24
N ARG A 22 8.27 -0.96 7.41
CA ARG A 22 8.44 0.17 6.47
C ARG A 22 8.42 1.54 7.15
N LEU A 23 7.53 1.76 8.10
CA LEU A 23 7.49 3.01 8.87
C LEU A 23 8.47 3.00 10.05
N ALA A 24 9.01 1.84 10.41
CA ALA A 24 9.86 1.62 11.57
C ALA A 24 9.25 2.18 12.87
N TRP A 25 7.92 2.12 13.02
CA TRP A 25 7.29 2.54 14.27
C TRP A 25 7.73 1.64 15.42
N PRO A 26 8.06 2.22 16.60
CA PRO A 26 8.25 1.42 17.80
C PRO A 26 7.00 0.56 18.04
N PRO A 27 7.14 -0.70 18.49
CA PRO A 27 6.00 -1.60 18.68
C PRO A 27 4.88 -1.00 19.53
N GLY A 28 5.23 -0.23 20.57
CA GLY A 28 4.25 0.45 21.41
C GLY A 28 3.41 1.50 20.67
N VAL A 29 4.02 2.23 19.72
CA VAL A 29 3.29 3.22 18.89
C VAL A 29 2.36 2.48 17.92
N PHE A 30 2.83 1.41 17.30
CA PHE A 30 2.01 0.61 16.37
C PHE A 30 0.77 0.02 17.06
N TRP A 31 0.94 -0.57 18.26
CA TRP A 31 -0.18 -1.16 18.98
C TRP A 31 -1.12 -0.13 19.62
N ALA A 32 -0.68 1.11 19.82
CA ALA A 32 -1.53 2.21 20.28
C ALA A 32 -2.30 2.89 19.13
N ALA A 33 -1.86 2.71 17.87
CA ALA A 33 -2.48 3.33 16.71
C ALA A 33 -3.86 2.73 16.40
N THR A 34 -4.78 3.59 15.98
CA THR A 34 -6.12 3.19 15.54
C THR A 34 -6.10 2.71 14.08
N PRO A 35 -7.07 1.87 13.67
CA PRO A 35 -7.18 1.45 12.27
C PRO A 35 -7.32 2.62 11.29
N ARG A 36 -7.92 3.74 11.70
CA ARG A 36 -8.05 4.96 10.87
C ARG A 36 -6.70 5.64 10.65
N GLU A 37 -5.84 5.68 11.67
CA GLU A 37 -4.49 6.24 11.55
C GLU A 37 -3.60 5.33 10.69
N ILE A 38 -3.72 4.01 10.83
CA ILE A 38 -3.04 3.05 9.96
C ILE A 38 -3.49 3.24 8.49
N ALA A 39 -4.79 3.40 8.24
CA ALA A 39 -5.31 3.65 6.90
C ALA A 39 -4.81 4.98 6.31
N ALA A 40 -4.69 6.03 7.13
CA ALA A 40 -4.10 7.30 6.70
C ALA A 40 -2.62 7.15 6.33
N ALA A 41 -1.85 6.42 7.15
CA ALA A 41 -0.45 6.14 6.86
C ALA A 41 -0.29 5.32 5.57
N LEU A 42 -1.12 4.31 5.32
CA LEU A 42 -1.09 3.52 4.08
C LEU A 42 -1.36 4.39 2.85
N GLN A 43 -2.35 5.28 2.90
CA GLN A 43 -2.67 6.18 1.78
C GLN A 43 -1.53 7.15 1.45
N ALA A 44 -0.76 7.60 2.46
CA ALA A 44 0.40 8.46 2.21
C ALA A 44 1.50 7.76 1.40
N PHE A 45 1.62 6.44 1.54
CA PHE A 45 2.61 5.62 0.81
C PHE A 45 2.06 4.99 -0.46
N HIS A 46 0.75 4.97 -0.61
CA HIS A 46 0.05 4.53 -1.82
C HIS A 46 -0.93 5.63 -2.23
N PRO A 47 -0.44 6.76 -2.78
CA PRO A 47 -1.33 7.82 -3.23
C PRO A 47 -2.28 7.23 -4.27
N ALA A 48 -3.58 7.51 -4.11
CA ALA A 48 -4.61 7.01 -5.00
C ALA A 48 -4.21 7.25 -6.47
N GLY A 49 -3.97 6.15 -7.21
CA GLY A 49 -3.50 6.19 -8.60
C GLY A 49 -2.12 5.58 -8.85
N SER A 50 -1.36 5.17 -7.84
CA SER A 50 -0.05 4.51 -8.01
C SER A 50 -0.12 3.11 -8.67
N ASP A 51 -1.25 2.41 -8.59
CA ASP A 51 -1.48 1.13 -9.27
C ASP A 51 -1.80 1.28 -10.77
N ARG A 52 -1.87 2.51 -11.29
CA ARG A 52 -2.10 2.70 -12.72
C ARG A 52 -0.78 2.49 -13.45
N ALA A 53 -0.70 1.38 -14.20
CA ALA A 53 0.39 1.17 -15.15
C ALA A 53 0.62 2.44 -15.98
N PRO A 54 1.89 2.82 -16.24
CA PRO A 54 2.19 4.02 -17.02
C PRO A 54 1.50 3.92 -18.39
N ALA A 55 0.99 5.05 -18.88
CA ALA A 55 0.47 5.11 -20.23
C ALA A 55 1.56 4.70 -21.23
N ARG A 56 1.17 4.08 -22.35
CA ARG A 56 2.12 3.54 -23.33
C ARG A 56 3.13 4.59 -23.81
N ASP A 57 2.69 5.83 -23.96
CA ASP A 57 3.57 6.93 -24.38
C ASP A 57 4.55 7.35 -23.29
N ALA A 58 4.13 7.33 -22.01
CA ALA A 58 5.03 7.59 -20.89
C ALA A 58 6.11 6.50 -20.76
N LEU A 59 5.73 5.24 -20.97
CA LEU A 59 6.70 4.13 -21.01
C LEU A 59 7.70 4.29 -22.17
N ARG A 60 7.23 4.64 -23.38
CA ARG A 60 8.11 4.91 -24.53
C ARG A 60 9.08 6.06 -24.28
N ALA A 61 8.61 7.13 -23.64
CA ALA A 61 9.47 8.26 -23.27
C ALA A 61 10.57 7.84 -22.28
N LEU A 62 10.25 7.01 -21.29
CA LEU A 62 11.22 6.46 -20.35
C LEU A 62 12.26 5.57 -21.04
N MET A 63 11.84 4.68 -21.94
CA MET A 63 12.77 3.83 -22.69
C MET A 63 13.74 4.64 -23.57
N ALA A 64 13.26 5.73 -24.18
CA ALA A 64 14.11 6.62 -24.98
C ALA A 64 15.08 7.44 -24.10
N ALA A 65 14.65 7.84 -22.90
CA ALA A 65 15.48 8.60 -21.97
C ALA A 65 16.53 7.75 -21.24
N HIS A 66 16.24 6.45 -21.05
CA HIS A 66 17.10 5.50 -20.34
C HIS A 66 17.32 4.24 -21.19
N PRO A 67 18.17 4.31 -22.23
CA PRO A 67 18.48 3.15 -23.04
C PRO A 67 19.34 2.15 -22.25
N ASP A 68 18.94 0.88 -22.27
CA ASP A 68 19.73 -0.23 -21.72
C ASP A 68 20.91 -0.51 -22.68
N ALA A 69 22.07 0.07 -22.38
CA ALA A 69 23.32 -0.16 -23.10
C ALA A 69 24.08 -1.38 -22.56
#